data_AF-A0A9D6NF03-F1
#
_entry.id   AF-A0A9D6NF03-F1
#
_cell.length_a   1.000
_cell.length_b   1.000
_cell.length_c   1.000
_cell.angle_alpha   90.00
_cell.angle_beta   90.00
_cell.angle_gamma   90.00
#
_symmetry.space_group_name_H-M   'P 1'
#
loop_
_entity.id
_entity.type
_entity.pdbx_description
1 polymer ?
#
loop_
_entity_poly.entity_id
_entity_poly.type
_entity_poly.pdbx_seq_one_letter_code
_entity_poly.pdbx_strand_id
1 'polypeptide(L)'
;MTSRPGHPGAPLRPFFERSSGKVFLHCGAGVGRTGSMTAAYLVATGAASPETALADMLSVGPPSLEQILFVRSLNGSGEGDVNPVLTGLSRVLNAPRRILSYVD
;
A
#
# COMPACT_ATOMS: atom_id res chain seq x y z
N MET A 1 -21.65 12.73 -26.77
CA MET A 1 -21.16 11.46 -26.18
C MET A 1 -21.06 11.66 -24.68
N THR A 2 -21.72 10.79 -23.93
CA THR A 2 -22.28 11.09 -22.61
C THR A 2 -21.23 10.96 -21.50
N SER A 3 -21.30 11.87 -20.53
CA SER A 3 -20.68 11.77 -19.21
C SER A 3 -21.04 10.44 -18.54
N ARG A 4 -20.05 9.70 -18.05
CA ARG A 4 -20.29 8.53 -17.18
C ARG A 4 -20.32 8.99 -15.71
N PRO A 5 -21.38 8.67 -14.97
CA PRO A 5 -21.43 8.92 -13.54
C PRO A 5 -20.44 7.99 -12.83
N GLY A 6 -19.63 8.56 -11.92
CA GLY A 6 -18.78 7.80 -11.02
C GLY A 6 -19.65 6.92 -10.12
N HIS A 7 -19.43 5.60 -10.20
CA HIS A 7 -20.10 4.62 -9.36
C HIS A 7 -19.27 4.43 -8.09
N PRO A 8 -19.83 4.67 -6.89
CA PRO A 8 -19.20 4.25 -5.64
C PRO A 8 -19.19 2.72 -5.61
N GLY A 9 -18.01 2.11 -5.74
CA GLY A 9 -17.83 0.65 -5.66
C GLY A 9 -17.38 -0.07 -6.92
N ALA A 10 -16.95 0.61 -7.99
CA ALA A 10 -16.27 -0.09 -9.09
C ALA A 10 -14.92 -0.65 -8.58
N PRO A 11 -14.66 -1.97 -8.65
CA PRO A 11 -13.39 -2.52 -8.20
C PRO A 11 -12.28 -1.87 -9.03
N LEU A 12 -11.27 -1.35 -8.33
CA LEU A 12 -10.07 -0.82 -8.94
C LEU A 12 -9.44 -1.93 -9.78
N ARG A 13 -9.76 -2.02 -11.08
CA ARG A 13 -9.12 -2.98 -11.97
C ARG A 13 -7.64 -2.61 -12.04
N PRO A 14 -6.73 -3.37 -11.42
CA PRO A 14 -5.35 -2.94 -11.32
C PRO A 14 -4.77 -2.87 -12.74
N PHE A 15 -3.88 -1.90 -12.99
CA PHE A 15 -3.12 -1.79 -14.25
C PHE A 15 -2.50 -3.14 -14.70
N PHE A 16 -2.15 -3.98 -13.73
CA PHE A 16 -1.56 -5.31 -13.91
C PHE A 16 -2.42 -6.30 -14.70
N GLU A 17 -3.76 -6.20 -14.67
CA GLU A 17 -4.64 -7.10 -15.45
C GLU A 17 -4.43 -6.97 -16.98
N ARG A 18 -3.88 -5.84 -17.43
CA ARG A 18 -3.57 -5.61 -18.85
C ARG A 18 -2.17 -6.07 -19.24
N SER A 19 -1.33 -6.42 -18.28
CA SER A 19 0.01 -6.93 -18.60
C SER A 19 -0.09 -8.43 -18.89
N SER A 20 0.38 -8.86 -20.06
CA SER A 20 0.42 -10.27 -20.45
C SER A 20 1.67 -11.00 -19.94
N GLY A 21 2.43 -10.41 -19.02
CA GLY A 21 3.74 -10.88 -18.60
C GLY A 21 4.11 -10.46 -17.18
N LYS A 22 5.34 -10.75 -16.77
CA LYS A 22 5.84 -10.40 -15.43
C LYS A 22 5.98 -8.89 -15.28
N VAL A 23 5.55 -8.35 -14.14
CA VAL A 23 5.74 -6.94 -13.81
C VAL A 23 6.73 -6.82 -12.67
N PHE A 24 7.76 -5.99 -12.88
CA PHE A 24 8.71 -5.62 -11.84
C PHE A 24 8.30 -4.27 -11.25
N LEU A 25 7.98 -4.25 -9.96
CA LEU A 25 7.58 -3.06 -9.21
C LEU A 25 8.68 -2.67 -8.24
N HIS A 26 9.10 -1.41 -8.24
CA HIS A 26 10.09 -0.92 -7.28
C HIS A 26 9.83 0.52 -6.84
N CYS A 27 10.51 0.89 -5.76
CA CYS A 27 10.74 2.27 -5.36
C CYS A 27 12.23 2.42 -5.03
N GLY A 28 12.67 3.54 -4.45
CA GLY A 28 14.09 3.75 -4.14
C GLY A 28 14.71 2.63 -3.30
N ALA A 29 14.08 2.30 -2.15
CA ALA A 29 14.55 1.26 -1.24
C ALA A 29 13.81 -0.09 -1.40
N GLY A 30 12.78 -0.17 -2.25
CA GLY A 30 11.97 -1.39 -2.40
C GLY A 30 11.08 -1.77 -1.21
N VAL A 31 11.12 -1.05 -0.08
CA VAL A 31 10.39 -1.41 1.15
C VAL A 31 8.99 -0.78 1.21
N GLY A 32 8.92 0.56 1.21
CA GLY A 32 7.67 1.28 1.50
C GLY A 32 6.63 1.18 0.38
N ARG A 33 6.77 2.01 -0.68
CA ARG A 33 5.74 2.11 -1.73
C ARG A 33 5.55 0.81 -2.50
N THR A 34 6.64 0.07 -2.76
CA THR A 34 6.57 -1.26 -3.36
C THR A 34 5.74 -2.20 -2.49
N GLY A 35 6.07 -2.33 -1.20
CA GLY A 35 5.34 -3.20 -0.28
C GLY A 35 3.87 -2.86 -0.18
N SER A 36 3.50 -1.58 -0.10
CA SER A 36 2.10 -1.16 0.01
C SER A 36 1.29 -1.50 -1.24
N MET A 37 1.86 -1.28 -2.44
CA MET A 37 1.21 -1.61 -3.70
C MET A 37 1.09 -3.12 -3.91
N THR A 38 2.15 -3.88 -3.58
CA THR A 38 2.13 -5.35 -3.64
C THR A 38 1.09 -5.93 -2.67
N ALA A 39 1.05 -5.43 -1.44
CA ALA A 39 0.07 -5.87 -0.44
C ALA A 39 -1.38 -5.56 -0.88
N ALA A 40 -1.64 -4.34 -1.36
CA ALA A 40 -2.95 -3.98 -1.89
C ALA A 40 -3.38 -4.86 -3.06
N TYR A 41 -2.44 -5.18 -3.97
CA TYR A 41 -2.70 -6.08 -5.08
C TYR A 41 -3.05 -7.49 -4.60
N LEU A 42 -2.22 -8.09 -3.76
CA LEU A 42 -2.41 -9.46 -3.27
C LEU A 42 -3.73 -9.63 -2.52
N VAL A 43 -4.10 -8.64 -1.69
CA VAL A 43 -5.39 -8.66 -0.98
C VAL A 43 -6.55 -8.48 -1.95
N ALA A 44 -6.47 -7.50 -2.85
CA ALA A 44 -7.54 -7.23 -3.81
C ALA A 44 -7.81 -8.41 -4.76
N THR A 45 -6.79 -9.19 -5.12
CA THR A 45 -6.94 -10.40 -5.95
C THR A 45 -7.26 -11.65 -5.14
N GLY A 46 -7.39 -11.55 -3.82
CA GLY A 46 -7.60 -12.71 -2.93
C GLY A 46 -6.41 -13.67 -2.86
N ALA A 47 -5.23 -13.25 -3.27
CA ALA A 47 -4.01 -14.07 -3.25
C ALA A 47 -3.35 -14.13 -1.86
N ALA A 48 -3.65 -13.16 -0.98
CA ALA A 48 -3.22 -13.16 0.41
C ALA A 48 -4.23 -12.44 1.30
N SER A 49 -4.25 -12.77 2.60
CA SER A 49 -4.94 -11.92 3.58
C SER A 49 -4.10 -10.68 3.90
N PRO A 50 -4.68 -9.60 4.45
CA PRO A 50 -3.94 -8.42 4.89
C PRO A 50 -2.83 -8.71 5.91
N GLU A 51 -3.03 -9.69 6.79
CA GLU A 51 -2.02 -10.10 7.78
C GLU A 51 -0.83 -10.76 7.10
N THR A 52 -1.07 -11.67 6.17
CA THR A 52 -0.01 -12.31 5.38
C THR A 52 0.74 -11.27 4.54
N ALA A 53 0.01 -10.40 3.84
CA ALA A 53 0.61 -9.35 3.01
C ALA A 53 1.44 -8.35 3.84
N LEU A 54 1.00 -8.03 5.07
CA LEU A 54 1.76 -7.20 5.99
C LEU A 54 3.02 -7.91 6.49
N ALA A 55 2.93 -9.19 6.83
CA ALA A 55 4.09 -9.98 7.25
C ALA A 55 5.15 -10.03 6.15
N ASP A 56 4.73 -10.26 4.90
CA ASP A 56 5.62 -10.24 3.73
C ASP A 56 6.29 -8.88 3.56
N MET A 57 5.52 -7.79 3.68
CA MET A 57 6.07 -6.42 3.62
C MET A 57 7.13 -6.17 4.71
N LEU A 58 6.87 -6.62 5.94
CA LEU A 58 7.79 -6.47 7.07
C LEU A 58 9.07 -7.30 6.90
N SER A 59 9.00 -8.44 6.20
CA SER A 59 10.17 -9.30 5.94
C SER A 59 11.21 -8.65 5.02
N VAL A 60 10.80 -7.75 4.13
CA VAL A 60 11.68 -7.02 3.21
C VAL A 60 12.39 -5.86 3.94
N GLY A 61 11.71 -5.25 4.91
CA GLY A 61 12.27 -4.22 5.76
C GLY A 61 11.17 -3.37 6.41
N PRO A 62 11.51 -2.51 7.39
CA PRO A 62 10.47 -1.78 8.09
C PRO A 62 9.78 -0.74 7.18
N PRO A 63 8.47 -0.83 6.94
CA PRO A 63 7.73 0.23 6.29
C PRO A 63 7.44 1.37 7.27
N SER A 64 6.85 2.46 6.77
CA SER A 64 6.33 3.50 7.67
C SER A 64 5.08 3.02 8.41
N LEU A 65 4.83 3.57 9.60
CA LEU A 65 3.59 3.30 10.35
C LEU A 65 2.30 3.53 9.54
N GLU A 66 2.22 4.62 8.76
CA GLU A 66 1.11 4.87 7.81
C GLU A 66 0.85 3.68 6.89
N GLN A 67 1.91 3.06 6.37
CA GLN A 67 1.79 1.94 5.44
C GLN A 67 1.36 0.65 6.15
N ILE A 68 1.80 0.45 7.40
CA ILE A 68 1.33 -0.67 8.23
C ILE A 68 -0.18 -0.54 8.46
N LEU A 69 -0.63 0.66 8.83
CA LEU A 69 -2.05 0.94 9.07
C LEU A 69 -2.87 0.80 7.80
N PHE A 70 -2.35 1.28 6.67
CA PHE A 70 -2.97 1.09 5.37
C PHE A 70 -3.18 -0.39 5.06
N VAL A 71 -2.14 -1.23 5.15
CA VAL A 71 -2.26 -2.66 4.84
C VAL A 71 -3.25 -3.34 5.79
N ARG A 72 -3.22 -3.04 7.09
CA ARG A 72 -4.20 -3.57 8.06
C ARG A 72 -5.65 -3.18 7.73
N SER A 73 -5.86 -2.01 7.13
CA SER A 73 -7.20 -1.55 6.76
C SER A 73 -7.79 -2.27 5.54
N LEU A 74 -6.99 -3.04 4.79
CA LEU A 74 -7.44 -3.75 3.57
C LEU A 74 -8.44 -4.89 3.84
N ASN A 75 -8.71 -5.24 5.10
CA ASN A 75 -9.72 -6.23 5.51
C ASN A 75 -11.17 -5.74 5.35
N GLY A 76 -11.38 -4.46 5.05
CA GLY A 76 -12.71 -3.87 4.86
C GLY A 76 -12.98 -3.54 3.40
N SER A 77 -14.08 -4.05 2.85
CA SER A 77 -14.68 -3.53 1.62
C SER A 77 -15.24 -2.12 1.90
N GLY A 78 -14.41 -1.09 1.74
CA GLY A 78 -14.82 0.31 1.84
C GLY A 78 -13.61 1.22 2.11
N GLU A 79 -13.51 2.31 1.33
CA GLU A 79 -12.46 3.34 1.39
C GLU A 79 -11.83 3.54 2.79
N GLY A 80 -10.56 3.15 2.90
CA GLY A 80 -9.73 3.49 4.06
C GLY A 80 -9.41 4.98 4.06
N ASP A 81 -10.26 5.78 4.69
CA ASP A 81 -9.98 7.19 4.97
C ASP A 81 -8.84 7.25 5.99
N VAL A 82 -7.62 7.52 5.50
CA VAL A 82 -6.42 7.61 6.34
C VAL A 82 -6.51 8.86 7.21
N ASN A 83 -6.82 8.66 8.49
CA ASN A 83 -6.97 9.74 9.46
C ASN A 83 -5.72 10.67 9.44
N PRO A 84 -5.89 11.99 9.21
CA PRO A 84 -4.78 12.94 9.08
C PRO A 84 -3.96 13.10 10.36
N VAL A 85 -4.54 12.83 11.54
CA VAL A 85 -3.83 12.81 12.83
C VAL A 85 -2.89 11.61 12.90
N LEU A 86 -3.35 10.42 12.45
CA LEU A 86 -2.50 9.23 12.39
C LEU A 86 -1.37 9.42 11.38
N THR A 87 -1.65 10.09 10.25
CA THR A 87 -0.62 10.50 9.27
C THR A 87 0.41 11.44 9.91
N GLY A 88 -0.05 12.46 10.64
CA GLY A 88 0.85 13.38 11.35
C GLY A 88 1.75 12.68 12.37
N LEU A 89 1.16 11.84 13.22
CA LEU A 89 1.89 11.08 14.23
C LEU A 89 2.87 10.08 13.59
N SER A 90 2.45 9.37 12.55
CA SER A 90 3.30 8.48 11.77
C SER A 90 4.51 9.23 11.21
N ARG A 91 4.34 10.41 10.62
CA ARG A 91 5.47 11.20 10.10
C ARG A 91 6.49 11.56 11.18
N VAL A 92 6.04 11.88 12.39
CA VAL A 92 6.92 12.16 13.54
C VAL A 92 7.64 10.89 13.99
N LEU A 93 6.93 9.79 14.17
CA LEU A 93 7.51 8.51 14.61
C LEU A 93 8.46 7.89 13.57
N ASN A 94 8.21 8.15 12.28
CA ASN A 94 9.08 7.71 11.19
C ASN A 94 10.21 8.69 10.87
N ALA A 95 10.25 9.88 11.48
CA ALA A 95 11.30 10.87 11.23
C ALA A 95 12.73 10.33 11.51
N PRO A 96 12.99 9.58 12.59
CA PRO A 96 14.32 9.00 12.85
C PRO A 96 14.76 8.05 11.73
N ARG A 97 13.83 7.24 11.21
CA ARG A 97 14.09 6.30 10.10
C ARG A 97 14.41 7.02 8.79
N ARG A 98 13.72 8.13 8.49
CA ARG A 98 14.02 8.95 7.30
C ARG A 98 15.38 9.62 7.40
N ILE A 99 15.73 10.14 8.57
CA ILE A 99 17.02 10.80 8.79
C ILE A 99 18.16 9.81 8.55
N LEU A 100 18.08 8.59 9.12
CA LEU A 100 19.10 7.55 8.92
C LEU A 100 19.31 7.20 7.44
N SER A 101 18.25 7.16 6.63
CA SER A 101 18.36 6.86 5.18
C SER A 101 18.99 7.97 4.32
N TYR A 102 19.31 9.13 4.89
CA TYR A 102 20.05 10.22 4.22
C TYR A 102 21.52 10.28 4.64
N VAL A 103 21.93 9.49 5.64
CA VAL A 103 23.31 9.48 6.18
C VAL A 103 24.11 8.26 5.69
N ASP A 104 23.49 7.41 4.86
CA ASP A 104 24.13 6.40 4.01
C ASP A 104 24.09 6.85 2.54
#